data_AF-A0A9P0KT35-F1
#
_entry.id   AF-A0A9P0KT35-F1
#
_cell.length_a   1.000
_cell.length_b   1.000
_cell.length_c   1.000
_cell.angle_alpha   90.00
_cell.angle_beta   90.00
_cell.angle_gamma   90.00
#
_symmetry.space_group_name_H-M   'P 1'
#
loop_
_entity.id
_entity.type
_entity.pdbx_description
1 polymer ?
#
loop_
_entity_poly.entity_id
_entity_poly.type
_entity_poly.pdbx_seq_one_letter_code
_entity_poly.pdbx_strand_id
1 'polypeptide(L)'
;MKTVVNIIFVCCCISLVKSIANTLHLMDGTSTAEIIHGDVFFEIVEPEELEYTYRLRPAKDFGAPFNASFHVKNVPLVPILPKFGCKPPDNGEEIEGNVAFVQRGYVKT
;
A
#
# COMPACT_ATOMS: atom_id res chain seq x y z
N MET A 1 -14.72 -4.31 -46.85
CA MET A 1 -14.83 -3.05 -46.08
C MET A 1 -15.40 -3.26 -44.68
N LYS A 2 -16.58 -3.87 -44.51
CA LYS A 2 -17.23 -4.09 -43.20
C LYS A 2 -16.36 -4.87 -42.19
N THR A 3 -15.64 -5.90 -42.64
CA THR A 3 -14.77 -6.72 -41.78
C THR A 3 -13.56 -5.96 -41.25
N VAL A 4 -12.98 -5.07 -42.06
CA VAL A 4 -11.80 -4.27 -41.68
C VAL A 4 -12.19 -3.20 -40.64
N VAL A 5 -13.35 -2.56 -40.82
CA VAL A 5 -13.88 -1.60 -39.85
C VAL A 5 -14.15 -2.26 -38.49
N ASN A 6 -14.67 -3.49 -38.50
CA ASN A 6 -14.95 -4.22 -37.27
C ASN A 6 -13.66 -4.63 -36.53
N ILE A 7 -12.61 -5.03 -37.26
CA ILE A 7 -11.29 -5.34 -36.67
C ILE A 7 -10.66 -4.07 -36.06
N ILE A 8 -10.72 -2.93 -36.75
CA ILE A 8 -10.22 -1.65 -36.23
C ILE A 8 -10.96 -1.25 -34.94
N PHE A 9 -12.29 -1.42 -34.93
CA PHE A 9 -13.10 -1.12 -33.75
C PHE A 9 -12.72 -2.00 -32.56
N VAL A 10 -12.57 -3.31 -32.78
CA VAL A 10 -12.15 -4.26 -31.72
C VAL A 10 -10.73 -3.94 -31.22
N CYS A 11 -9.78 -3.68 -32.11
CA CYS A 11 -8.42 -3.30 -31.70
C CYS A 11 -8.39 -2.00 -30.90
N CYS A 12 -9.19 -0.99 -31.29
CA CYS A 12 -9.30 0.28 -30.57
C CYS A 12 -9.85 0.08 -29.15
N CYS A 13 -10.89 -0.74 -29.00
CA CYS A 13 -11.45 -1.09 -27.70
C CYS A 13 -10.41 -1.79 -26.81
N ILE A 14 -9.60 -2.71 -27.37
CA ILE A 14 -8.54 -3.42 -26.63
C ILE A 14 -7.43 -2.46 -26.17
N SER A 15 -7.02 -1.49 -27.00
CA SER A 15 -6.04 -0.48 -26.58
C SER A 15 -6.59 0.45 -25.50
N LEU A 16 -7.87 0.80 -25.56
CA LEU A 16 -8.50 1.69 -24.59
C LEU A 16 -8.57 1.05 -23.20
N VAL A 17 -8.95 -0.23 -23.10
CA VAL A 17 -9.01 -0.94 -21.80
C VAL A 17 -7.63 -1.10 -21.15
N LYS A 18 -6.57 -1.31 -21.95
CA LYS A 18 -5.18 -1.39 -21.44
C LYS A 18 -4.71 -0.06 -20.85
N SER A 19 -5.10 1.06 -21.45
CA SER A 19 -4.74 2.39 -20.93
C SER A 19 -5.48 2.73 -19.64
N ILE A 20 -6.75 2.32 -19.50
CA ILE A 20 -7.57 2.62 -18.32
C ILE A 20 -7.10 1.80 -17.10
N ALA A 21 -6.75 0.52 -17.29
CA ALA A 21 -6.25 -0.34 -16.20
C ALA A 21 -4.95 0.20 -15.57
N ASN A 22 -4.08 0.80 -16.37
CA ASN A 22 -2.79 1.32 -15.91
C ASN A 22 -2.87 2.68 -15.20
N THR A 23 -4.05 3.31 -15.12
CA THR A 23 -4.20 4.68 -14.57
C THR A 23 -4.94 4.72 -13.24
N LEU A 24 -5.32 3.56 -12.67
CA LEU A 24 -6.09 3.49 -11.42
C LEU A 24 -5.41 4.21 -10.24
N HIS A 25 -4.06 4.15 -10.18
CA HIS A 25 -3.29 4.80 -9.12
C HIS A 25 -3.09 6.32 -9.26
N LEU A 26 -3.40 6.91 -10.42
CA LEU A 26 -3.20 8.35 -10.64
C LEU A 26 -4.40 9.21 -10.15
N MET A 27 -5.56 8.58 -9.92
CA MET A 27 -6.79 9.25 -9.48
C MET A 27 -6.87 9.47 -7.96
N ASP A 28 -5.95 8.90 -7.17
CA ASP A 28 -5.89 9.08 -5.70
C ASP A 28 -5.28 10.42 -5.24
N GLY A 29 -5.11 11.38 -6.14
CA GLY A 29 -4.62 12.73 -5.81
C GLY A 29 -3.14 12.80 -5.42
N THR A 30 -2.36 11.75 -5.71
CA THR A 30 -0.90 11.74 -5.49
C THR A 30 -0.21 12.66 -6.51
N SER A 31 0.56 13.63 -6.01
CA SER A 31 1.39 14.50 -6.85
C SER A 31 2.54 13.69 -7.45
N THR A 32 2.86 13.90 -8.74
CA THR A 32 3.98 13.24 -9.41
C THR A 32 5.33 13.49 -8.73
N ALA A 33 5.47 14.58 -7.97
CA ALA A 33 6.67 14.86 -7.17
C ALA A 33 6.78 13.95 -5.93
N GLU A 34 5.67 13.44 -5.41
CA GLU A 34 5.64 12.47 -4.31
C GLU A 34 5.91 11.03 -4.79
N ILE A 35 5.78 10.77 -6.10
CA ILE A 35 6.07 9.46 -6.73
C ILE A 35 7.59 9.27 -6.94
N ILE A 36 8.39 10.35 -6.93
CA ILE A 36 9.80 10.32 -7.34
C ILE A 36 10.76 10.17 -6.14
N HIS A 37 10.27 10.13 -4.89
CA HIS A 37 11.13 10.01 -3.71
C HIS A 37 10.57 9.02 -2.67
N GLY A 38 11.15 7.81 -2.62
CA GLY A 38 11.05 6.94 -1.44
C GLY A 38 9.71 6.25 -1.24
N ASP A 39 9.11 5.73 -2.31
CA ASP A 39 7.96 4.82 -2.17
C ASP A 39 8.37 3.59 -1.35
N VAL A 40 7.63 3.35 -0.27
CA VAL A 40 7.78 2.18 0.60
C VAL A 40 6.60 1.26 0.32
N PHE A 41 6.88 -0.03 0.26
CA PHE A 41 5.86 -1.06 0.04
C PHE A 41 5.81 -1.98 1.23
N PHE A 42 4.60 -2.42 1.56
CA PHE A 42 4.32 -3.44 2.55
C PHE A 42 3.50 -4.54 1.88
N GLU A 43 3.89 -5.78 2.07
CA GLU A 43 3.23 -6.92 1.46
C GLU A 43 2.73 -7.87 2.54
N ILE A 44 1.47 -8.25 2.44
CA ILE A 44 0.95 -9.40 3.19
C ILE A 44 1.24 -10.62 2.34
N VAL A 45 2.03 -11.55 2.86
CA VAL A 45 2.40 -12.81 2.18
C VAL A 45 1.64 -14.02 2.71
N GLU A 46 0.98 -13.89 3.87
CA GLU A 46 0.17 -14.93 4.48
C GLU A 46 -0.93 -14.30 5.35
N PRO A 47 -2.18 -14.80 5.31
CA PRO A 47 -2.68 -15.90 4.46
C PRO A 47 -2.95 -15.45 3.01
N GLU A 48 -3.04 -16.41 2.09
CA GLU A 48 -3.20 -16.16 0.63
C GLU A 48 -4.43 -15.30 0.32
N GLU A 49 -5.52 -15.44 1.08
CA GLU A 49 -6.75 -14.67 0.84
C GLU A 49 -6.59 -13.16 1.11
N LEU A 50 -5.53 -12.77 1.84
CA LEU A 50 -5.19 -11.39 2.15
C LEU A 50 -3.92 -10.94 1.43
N GLU A 51 -3.35 -11.78 0.55
CA GLU A 51 -2.10 -11.50 -0.15
C GLU A 51 -2.24 -10.26 -1.05
N TYR A 52 -1.47 -9.22 -0.73
CA TYR A 52 -1.49 -7.98 -1.49
C TYR A 52 -0.26 -7.11 -1.17
N THR A 53 0.19 -6.35 -2.17
CA THR A 53 1.22 -5.31 -2.00
C THR A 53 0.57 -3.94 -1.83
N TYR A 54 0.73 -3.36 -0.65
CA TYR A 54 0.27 -2.03 -0.29
C TYR A 54 1.39 -1.00 -0.45
N ARG A 55 1.06 0.14 -1.07
CA ARG A 55 1.94 1.31 -1.08
C ARG A 55 1.76 2.09 0.23
N LEU A 56 2.86 2.34 0.93
CA LEU A 56 2.91 3.11 2.16
C LEU A 56 3.42 4.53 1.91
N ARG A 57 2.99 5.43 2.79
CA ARG A 57 3.45 6.82 2.87
C ARG A 57 4.21 6.98 4.18
N PRO A 58 5.56 7.03 4.14
CA PRO A 58 6.35 7.29 5.34
C PRO A 58 5.93 8.60 5.99
N ALA A 59 6.03 8.65 7.32
CA ALA A 59 5.85 9.90 8.04
C ALA A 59 6.92 10.91 7.60
N LYS A 60 6.50 12.16 7.41
CA LYS A 60 7.39 13.22 6.91
C LYS A 60 8.41 13.66 7.97
N ASP A 61 7.95 13.82 9.21
CA ASP A 61 8.66 14.57 10.26
C ASP A 61 9.02 13.70 11.49
N PHE A 62 8.74 12.39 11.47
CA PHE A 62 9.03 11.49 12.60
C PHE A 62 9.31 10.04 12.15
N GLY A 63 9.92 9.26 13.04
CA GLY A 63 10.29 7.87 12.79
C GLY A 63 11.69 7.70 12.18
N ALA A 64 12.11 6.45 11.99
CA ALA A 64 13.36 6.13 11.31
C ALA A 64 13.19 6.20 9.78
N PRO A 65 14.20 6.65 9.02
CA PRO A 65 14.11 6.69 7.56
C PRO A 65 14.15 5.28 6.96
N PHE A 66 13.30 5.05 5.95
CA PHE A 66 13.35 3.85 5.12
C PHE A 66 14.49 3.98 4.10
N ASN A 67 15.68 3.53 4.49
CA ASN A 67 16.84 3.52 3.60
C ASN A 67 16.84 2.26 2.72
N ALA A 68 17.65 2.24 1.66
CA ALA A 68 17.75 1.11 0.72
C ALA A 68 18.17 -0.23 1.39
N SER A 69 18.77 -0.18 2.59
CA SER A 69 19.14 -1.35 3.37
C SER A 69 18.03 -1.85 4.29
N PHE A 70 16.95 -1.10 4.48
CA PHE A 70 15.83 -1.50 5.31
C PHE A 70 14.93 -2.43 4.51
N HIS A 71 15.10 -3.73 4.75
CA HIS A 71 14.29 -4.77 4.13
C HIS A 71 14.05 -5.88 5.16
N VAL A 72 12.84 -5.95 5.72
CA VAL A 72 12.46 -6.99 6.68
C VAL A 72 11.42 -7.89 6.04
N LYS A 73 11.58 -9.20 6.18
CA LYS A 73 10.68 -10.23 5.62
C LYS A 73 10.08 -11.05 6.75
N ASN A 74 8.89 -11.60 6.50
CA ASN A 74 8.21 -12.53 7.40
C ASN A 74 8.04 -11.97 8.83
N VAL A 75 7.76 -10.68 8.92
CA VAL A 75 7.49 -10.02 10.20
C VAL A 75 5.99 -10.08 10.49
N PRO A 76 5.58 -10.60 11.65
CA PRO A 76 4.18 -10.58 12.06
C PRO A 76 3.59 -9.17 12.09
N LEU A 77 2.36 -9.07 11.60
CA LEU A 77 1.49 -7.91 11.78
C LEU A 77 0.67 -8.12 13.06
N VAL A 78 1.06 -7.49 14.17
CA VAL A 78 0.54 -7.75 15.52
C VAL A 78 -0.49 -6.69 15.91
N PRO A 79 -1.75 -7.05 16.18
CA PRO A 79 -2.75 -6.08 16.64
C PRO A 79 -2.37 -5.50 18.00
N ILE A 80 -2.41 -4.17 18.10
CA ILE A 80 -2.15 -3.48 19.37
C ILE A 80 -3.33 -3.63 20.34
N LEU A 81 -3.01 -3.74 21.63
CA LEU A 81 -3.98 -3.66 22.71
C LEU A 81 -3.72 -2.42 23.57
N PRO A 82 -4.71 -1.51 23.74
CA PRO A 82 -6.03 -1.47 23.14
C PRO A 82 -5.99 -1.04 21.66
N LYS A 83 -6.97 -1.50 20.88
CA LYS A 83 -7.00 -1.43 19.40
C LYS A 83 -6.72 -0.06 18.78
N PHE A 84 -7.04 1.03 19.47
CA PHE A 84 -6.92 2.40 18.96
C PHE A 84 -5.57 3.06 19.24
N GLY A 85 -4.68 2.42 20.01
CA GLY A 85 -3.38 2.99 20.35
C GLY A 85 -3.45 4.30 21.15
N CYS A 86 -4.57 4.63 21.80
CA CYS A 86 -4.74 5.89 22.55
C CYS A 86 -3.94 5.95 23.87
N LYS A 87 -3.32 4.83 24.27
CA LYS A 87 -2.45 4.69 25.43
C LYS A 87 -1.30 3.74 25.07
N PRO A 88 -0.23 3.67 25.87
CA PRO A 88 0.83 2.68 25.66
C PRO A 88 0.27 1.26 25.53
N PRO A 89 0.84 0.43 24.64
CA PRO A 89 0.36 -0.92 24.40
C PRO A 89 0.48 -1.78 25.66
N ASP A 90 -0.59 -2.51 25.97
CA ASP A 90 -0.62 -3.52 27.03
C ASP A 90 0.16 -4.79 26.60
N ASN A 91 0.26 -5.06 25.29
CA ASN A 91 1.01 -6.18 24.70
C ASN A 91 2.34 -5.73 24.06
N GLY A 92 3.07 -4.83 24.73
CA GLY A 92 4.35 -4.30 24.23
C GLY A 92 5.38 -5.37 23.89
N GLU A 93 5.46 -6.45 24.67
CA GLU A 93 6.38 -7.57 24.45
C GLU A 93 6.10 -8.32 23.13
N GLU A 94 4.85 -8.38 22.68
CA GLU A 94 4.48 -9.01 21.40
C GLU A 94 4.76 -8.08 20.21
N ILE A 95 4.72 -6.77 20.43
CA ILE A 95 4.91 -5.74 19.40
C ILE A 95 6.39 -5.51 19.13
N GLU A 96 7.24 -5.67 20.14
CA GLU A 96 8.67 -5.42 20.01
C GLU A 96 9.30 -6.28 18.89
N GLY A 97 9.95 -5.62 17.93
CA GLY A 97 10.54 -6.25 16.75
C GLY A 97 9.53 -6.60 15.63
N ASN A 98 8.24 -6.40 15.86
CA ASN A 98 7.16 -6.69 14.91
C ASN A 98 6.48 -5.43 14.37
N VAL A 99 5.58 -5.59 13.39
CA VAL A 99 4.79 -4.47 12.85
C VAL A 99 3.49 -4.34 13.65
N ALA A 100 3.29 -3.22 14.33
CA ALA A 100 2.06 -2.97 15.08
C ALA A 100 0.90 -2.64 14.13
N PHE A 101 -0.21 -3.37 14.27
CA PHE A 101 -1.46 -3.13 13.57
C PHE A 101 -2.42 -2.35 14.45
N VAL A 102 -2.61 -1.07 14.10
CA VAL A 102 -3.42 -0.13 14.88
C VAL A 102 -4.69 0.20 14.11
N GLN A 103 -5.84 0.03 14.76
CA GLN A 103 -7.11 0.48 14.20
C GLN A 103 -7.19 2.01 14.32
N ARG A 104 -7.45 2.69 13.21
CA ARG A 104 -7.63 4.15 13.20
C ARG A 104 -8.72 4.56 14.19
N GLY A 105 -8.33 5.31 15.21
CA GLY A 105 -9.21 5.86 16.23
C GLY A 105 -9.63 7.31 15.95
N TYR A 106 -10.28 7.90 16.94
CA TYR A 106 -10.67 9.32 16.97
C TYR A 106 -9.57 10.22 17.57
N VAL A 107 -8.59 9.63 18.24
CA VAL A 107 -7.44 10.34 18.82
C VAL A 107 -6.24 10.21 17.88
N LYS A 108 -5.46 11.27 17.74
CA LYS A 108 -4.12 11.18 17.13
C LYS A 108 -3.17 10.59 18.18
N THR A 109 -2.67 9.39 17.91
CA THR A 109 -1.57 8.78 18.66
C THR A 109 -0.30 9.61 18.51
#